data_AF-A0A0K8RHE4-F1
#
_entry.id   AF-A0A0K8RHE4-F1
#
_cell.length_a   1.000
_cell.length_b   1.000
_cell.length_c   1.000
_cell.angle_alpha   90.00
_cell.angle_beta   90.00
_cell.angle_gamma   90.00
#
_symmetry.space_group_name_H-M   'P 1'
#
loop_
_entity.id
_entity.type
_entity.pdbx_description
1 polymer ?
#
loop_
_entity_poly.entity_id
_entity_poly.type
_entity_poly.pdbx_seq_one_letter_code
_entity_poly.pdbx_strand_id
1 'polypeptide(L)'
;MCEQQDLAILCFQHCDKKANVLCLQLPENCPICGLELEDAELRVPPFRIPYPFKNSQNAPCSIVIKPSKGDFMHSYSSSLDLHTGVTDSKGQVYEFDKSGLKVGKLPAWTQCVAVPVIAQQNNAWYEFWDYTLSITEGQEQWNSSEYE
;
A
#
# COMPACT_ATOMS: atom_id res chain seq x y z
N MET A 1 19.36 15.25 3.06
CA MET A 1 19.29 13.78 3.03
C MET A 1 18.24 13.40 4.05
N CYS A 2 17.02 13.05 3.62
CA CYS A 2 15.99 12.61 4.56
C CYS A 2 16.34 11.18 4.99
N GLU A 3 16.51 10.96 6.29
CA GLU A 3 16.65 9.63 6.85
C GLU A 3 15.39 8.84 6.48
N GLN A 4 15.56 7.81 5.65
CA GLN A 4 14.51 6.89 5.34
C GLN A 4 14.34 6.01 6.58
N GLN A 5 13.44 6.42 7.46
CA GLN A 5 13.07 5.68 8.66
C GLN A 5 12.76 4.24 8.22
N ASP A 6 13.46 3.26 8.79
CA ASP A 6 13.39 1.86 8.37
C ASP A 6 11.95 1.36 8.62
N LEU A 7 11.12 1.32 7.56
CA LEU A 7 9.67 1.06 7.57
C LEU A 7 9.33 -0.40 7.88
N ALA A 8 9.96 -0.99 8.89
CA ALA A 8 9.76 -2.39 9.26
C ALA A 8 8.54 -2.53 10.17
N ILE A 9 7.69 -3.51 9.87
CA ILE A 9 6.71 -4.00 10.84
C ILE A 9 7.37 -5.13 11.62
N LEU A 10 7.41 -4.99 12.93
CA LEU A 10 7.93 -6.00 13.85
C LEU A 10 6.79 -6.86 14.36
N CYS A 11 7.06 -8.14 14.53
CA CYS A 11 6.18 -9.10 15.19
C CYS A 11 6.92 -9.74 16.37
N PHE A 12 6.27 -9.84 17.53
CA PHE A 12 6.79 -10.55 18.70
C PHE A 12 5.68 -11.23 19.49
N GLN A 13 6.06 -12.14 20.40
CA GLN A 13 5.15 -12.77 21.36
C GLN A 13 5.75 -12.71 22.77
N HIS A 14 4.93 -12.34 23.76
CA HIS A 14 5.34 -12.24 25.16
C HIS A 14 4.49 -13.15 26.08
N CYS A 15 3.36 -12.67 26.60
CA CYS A 15 2.59 -13.39 27.62
C CYS A 15 1.70 -14.51 27.06
N ASP A 16 1.14 -14.34 25.85
CA ASP A 16 0.24 -15.31 25.21
C ASP A 16 0.84 -15.85 23.91
N LYS A 17 0.97 -17.18 23.82
CA LYS A 17 1.49 -17.90 22.64
C LYS A 17 0.60 -17.80 21.39
N LYS A 18 -0.66 -17.40 21.55
CA LYS A 18 -1.62 -17.22 20.44
C LYS A 18 -1.68 -15.76 19.96
N ALA A 19 -1.07 -14.83 20.68
CA ALA A 19 -1.16 -13.41 20.38
C ALA A 19 0.15 -12.91 19.76
N ASN A 20 0.10 -12.63 18.46
CA ASN A 20 1.15 -11.89 17.77
C ASN A 20 0.92 -10.39 17.99
N VAL A 21 1.91 -9.69 18.51
CA VAL A 21 1.88 -8.23 18.61
C VAL A 21 2.65 -7.65 17.44
N LEU A 22 1.97 -6.81 16.65
CA LEU A 22 2.58 -6.06 15.54
C LEU A 22 2.86 -4.63 15.97
N CYS A 23 4.06 -4.15 15.70
CA CYS A 23 4.48 -2.79 16.08
C CYS A 23 5.51 -2.23 15.10
N LEU A 24 5.62 -0.90 15.05
CA LEU A 24 6.66 -0.19 14.28
C LEU A 24 7.98 -0.11 15.07
N GLN A 25 7.86 -0.06 16.39
CA GLN A 25 8.95 -0.03 17.35
C GLN A 25 8.52 -0.90 18.54
N LEU A 26 9.46 -1.62 19.14
CA LEU A 26 9.16 -2.43 20.31
C LEU A 26 8.67 -1.50 21.44
N PRO A 27 7.47 -1.71 22.01
CA PRO A 27 6.98 -0.87 23.10
C PRO A 27 7.73 -1.17 24.40
N GLU A 28 7.76 -0.21 25.33
CA GLU A 28 8.36 -0.41 26.66
C GLU A 28 7.59 -1.45 27.48
N ASN A 29 6.26 -1.47 27.37
CA ASN A 29 5.40 -2.43 28.04
C ASN A 29 4.61 -3.29 27.04
N CYS A 30 4.33 -4.53 27.43
CA CYS A 30 3.50 -5.43 26.67
C CYS A 30 2.07 -4.88 26.57
N PRO A 31 1.51 -4.67 25.37
CA PRO A 31 0.16 -4.11 25.23
C PRO A 31 -0.96 -5.05 25.69
N ILE A 32 -0.63 -6.31 26.01
CA ILE A 32 -1.59 -7.33 26.45
C ILE A 32 -1.61 -7.46 27.98
N CYS A 33 -0.44 -7.60 28.62
CA CYS A 33 -0.36 -7.82 30.07
C CYS A 33 0.18 -6.62 30.87
N GLY A 34 0.68 -5.58 30.21
CA GLY A 34 1.22 -4.37 30.85
C GLY A 34 2.62 -4.49 31.47
N LEU A 35 3.22 -5.69 31.48
CA LEU A 35 4.58 -5.88 32.00
C LEU A 35 5.64 -5.27 31.07
N GLU A 36 6.72 -4.74 31.66
CA GLU A 36 7.89 -4.22 30.97
C GLU A 36 8.56 -5.28 30.08
N LEU A 37 9.05 -4.86 28.91
CA LEU A 37 9.62 -5.75 27.89
C LEU A 37 11.15 -5.75 27.82
N GLU A 38 11.83 -4.76 28.41
CA GLU A 38 13.29 -4.59 28.28
C GLU A 38 14.07 -5.83 28.73
N ASP A 39 13.73 -6.37 29.90
CA ASP A 39 14.36 -7.55 30.49
C ASP A 39 13.46 -8.81 30.49
N ALA A 40 12.31 -8.74 29.81
CA ALA A 40 11.36 -9.86 29.81
C ALA A 40 11.77 -10.97 28.84
N GLU A 41 11.62 -12.23 29.27
CA GLU A 41 11.73 -13.36 28.35
C GLU A 41 10.56 -13.38 27.35
N LEU A 42 10.86 -12.99 26.11
CA LEU A 42 9.94 -13.10 24.99
C LEU A 42 9.83 -14.55 24.52
N ARG A 43 8.60 -15.03 24.31
CA ARG A 43 8.35 -16.35 23.70
C ARG A 43 8.86 -16.40 22.27
N VAL A 44 8.65 -15.31 21.53
CA VAL A 44 9.16 -15.12 20.18
C VAL A 44 9.83 -13.74 20.15
N PRO A 45 11.16 -13.68 19.92
CA PRO A 45 11.88 -12.42 19.86
C PRO A 45 11.38 -11.58 18.68
N PRO A 46 11.54 -10.24 18.71
CA PRO A 46 11.03 -9.38 17.66
C PRO A 46 11.71 -9.70 16.32
N PHE A 47 10.91 -9.92 15.29
CA PHE A 47 11.39 -10.13 13.93
C PHE A 47 10.62 -9.27 12.93
N ARG A 48 11.27 -8.91 11.83
CA ARG A 48 10.65 -8.13 10.75
C ARG A 48 9.73 -9.03 9.93
N ILE A 49 8.49 -8.61 9.73
CA ILE A 49 7.59 -9.26 8.78
C ILE A 49 7.72 -8.58 7.39
N PRO A 50 7.32 -9.26 6.31
CA PRO A 50 7.31 -8.66 4.98
C PRO A 50 6.52 -7.36 4.96
N TYR A 51 7.11 -6.34 4.36
CA TYR A 51 6.48 -5.03 4.23
C TYR A 51 5.23 -5.15 3.32
N PRO A 52 4.03 -4.77 3.80
CA PRO A 52 2.78 -5.07 3.09
C PRO A 52 2.52 -4.15 1.90
N PHE A 53 3.25 -3.03 1.80
CA PHE A 53 3.05 -2.04 0.74
C PHE A 53 4.12 -2.17 -0.33
N LYS A 54 3.75 -1.82 -1.56
CA LYS A 54 4.61 -1.86 -2.73
C LYS A 54 4.69 -0.49 -3.38
N ASN A 55 5.76 -0.28 -4.14
CA ASN A 55 5.79 0.76 -5.16
C ASN A 55 4.99 0.25 -6.37
N SER A 56 4.10 1.08 -6.93
CA SER A 56 3.26 0.70 -8.07
C SER A 56 4.06 0.25 -9.29
N GLN A 57 5.28 0.77 -9.48
CA GLN A 57 6.20 0.37 -10.55
C GLN A 57 6.58 -1.12 -10.48
N ASN A 58 6.42 -1.75 -9.32
CA ASN A 58 6.66 -3.17 -9.09
C ASN A 58 5.35 -3.99 -9.02
N ALA A 59 4.22 -3.41 -9.44
CA ALA A 59 2.90 -4.01 -9.41
C ALA A 59 2.18 -3.78 -10.74
N PRO A 60 2.58 -4.45 -11.84
CA PRO A 60 1.94 -4.30 -13.14
C PRO A 60 0.50 -4.84 -13.11
N CYS A 61 -0.37 -4.30 -13.97
CA CYS A 61 -1.74 -4.78 -14.20
C CYS A 61 -2.52 -5.07 -12.90
N SER A 62 -2.43 -4.13 -11.96
CA SER A 62 -2.95 -4.24 -10.60
C SER A 62 -3.85 -3.07 -10.26
N ILE A 63 -4.84 -3.32 -9.41
CA ILE A 63 -5.52 -2.24 -8.66
C ILE A 63 -4.57 -1.82 -7.54
N VAL A 64 -4.30 -0.52 -7.45
CA VAL A 64 -3.48 0.06 -6.39
C VAL A 64 -4.33 0.93 -5.48
N ILE A 65 -4.07 0.85 -4.18
CA ILE A 65 -4.83 1.56 -3.13
C ILE A 65 -3.84 2.25 -2.19
N LYS A 66 -4.08 3.53 -1.91
CA LYS A 66 -3.32 4.30 -0.92
C LYS A 66 -4.27 5.20 -0.11
N PRO A 67 -3.85 5.74 1.04
CA PRO A 67 -4.58 6.82 1.68
C PRO A 67 -4.67 8.05 0.75
N SER A 68 -5.79 8.76 0.81
CA SER A 68 -5.93 10.04 0.11
C SER A 68 -4.99 11.11 0.67
N LYS A 69 -4.58 10.97 1.95
CA LYS A 69 -3.62 11.84 2.64
C LYS A 69 -2.65 10.99 3.47
N GLY A 70 -1.36 11.30 3.37
CA GLY A 70 -0.30 10.64 4.13
C GLY A 70 -0.06 9.18 3.72
N ASP A 71 0.36 8.35 4.69
CA ASP A 71 0.67 6.92 4.55
C ASP A 71 -0.12 6.04 5.54
N PHE A 72 -0.17 4.74 5.24
CA PHE A 72 -0.91 3.73 6.01
C PHE A 72 -0.33 3.46 7.41
N MET A 73 0.97 3.68 7.61
CA MET A 73 1.66 3.28 8.84
C MET A 73 1.59 4.34 9.95
N HIS A 74 1.56 5.62 9.59
CA HIS A 74 1.68 6.71 10.56
C HIS A 74 0.46 7.63 10.62
N SER A 75 -0.23 7.82 9.50
CA SER A 75 -1.22 8.91 9.36
C SER A 75 -2.62 8.47 8.97
N TYR A 76 -2.79 7.21 8.59
CA TYR A 76 -4.08 6.70 8.18
C TYR A 76 -4.97 6.37 9.39
N SER A 77 -6.20 6.82 9.34
CA SER A 77 -7.30 6.42 10.23
C SER A 77 -8.50 6.02 9.39
N SER A 78 -9.44 5.28 9.98
CA SER A 78 -10.68 4.87 9.30
C SER A 78 -11.60 6.03 8.91
N SER A 79 -11.32 7.25 9.37
CA SER A 79 -12.03 8.47 9.00
C SER A 79 -11.45 9.16 7.77
N LEU A 80 -10.33 8.68 7.23
CA LEU A 80 -9.72 9.21 6.01
C LEU A 80 -10.12 8.38 4.80
N ASP A 81 -10.38 9.07 3.69
CA ASP A 81 -10.68 8.41 2.43
C ASP A 81 -9.46 7.67 1.88
N LEU A 82 -9.75 6.64 1.09
CA LEU A 82 -8.79 5.94 0.27
C LEU A 82 -8.85 6.48 -1.16
N HIS A 83 -7.70 6.45 -1.82
CA HIS A 83 -7.57 6.75 -3.23
C HIS A 83 -7.15 5.50 -3.99
N THR A 84 -7.76 5.28 -5.16
CA THR A 84 -7.55 4.09 -5.97
C THR A 84 -7.06 4.46 -7.36
N GLY A 85 -6.35 3.53 -7.97
CA GLY A 85 -5.89 3.63 -9.33
C GLY A 85 -5.66 2.23 -9.90
N VAL A 86 -5.41 2.19 -11.19
CA VAL A 86 -5.05 0.96 -11.89
C VAL A 86 -3.70 1.15 -12.56
N THR A 87 -2.89 0.10 -12.59
CA THR A 87 -1.56 0.14 -13.20
C THR A 87 -1.58 -0.51 -14.57
N ASP A 88 -0.86 0.06 -15.52
CA ASP A 88 -0.55 -0.60 -16.80
C ASP A 88 0.44 -1.76 -16.61
N SER A 89 0.85 -2.40 -17.70
CA SER A 89 1.85 -3.48 -17.69
C SER A 89 3.24 -3.07 -17.19
N LYS A 90 3.51 -1.77 -17.06
CA LYS A 90 4.78 -1.19 -16.56
C LYS A 90 4.66 -0.66 -15.13
N GLY A 91 3.48 -0.75 -14.50
CA GLY A 91 3.24 -0.22 -13.17
C GLY A 91 2.97 1.30 -13.12
N GLN A 92 2.76 1.93 -14.28
CA GLN A 92 2.32 3.32 -14.38
C GLN A 92 0.85 3.41 -13.98
N VAL A 93 0.55 4.29 -13.03
CA VAL A 93 -0.80 4.41 -12.46
C VAL A 93 -1.65 5.33 -13.33
N TYR A 94 -2.87 4.88 -13.61
CA TYR A 94 -4.01 5.64 -14.10
C TYR A 94 -4.96 5.84 -12.92
N GLU A 95 -5.22 7.09 -12.57
CA GLU A 95 -6.02 7.47 -11.40
C GLU A 95 -7.04 8.54 -11.78
N PHE A 96 -8.20 8.52 -11.12
CA PHE A 96 -9.27 9.48 -11.35
C PHE A 96 -9.44 10.34 -10.10
N ASP A 97 -9.34 11.65 -10.25
CA ASP A 97 -9.67 12.60 -9.18
C ASP A 97 -10.48 13.78 -9.71
N LYS A 98 -10.62 14.84 -8.91
CA LYS A 98 -11.34 16.06 -9.29
C LYS A 98 -10.82 16.73 -10.58
N SER A 99 -9.67 16.32 -11.10
CA SER A 99 -9.13 16.78 -12.39
C SER A 99 -9.42 15.82 -13.55
N GLY A 100 -10.24 14.79 -13.33
CA GLY A 100 -10.52 13.73 -14.29
C GLY A 100 -9.52 12.57 -14.20
N LEU A 101 -9.58 11.69 -15.20
CA LEU A 101 -8.65 10.57 -15.34
C LEU A 101 -7.30 11.11 -15.81
N LYS A 102 -6.25 10.66 -15.15
CA LYS A 102 -4.88 11.05 -15.48
C LYS A 102 -3.90 9.94 -15.18
N VAL A 103 -2.75 10.05 -15.84
CA VAL A 103 -1.57 9.26 -15.50
C VAL A 103 -0.89 9.89 -14.28
N GLY A 104 -0.76 9.10 -13.21
CA GLY A 104 -0.17 9.50 -11.94
C GLY A 104 1.30 9.92 -12.11
N LYS A 105 1.66 11.07 -11.53
CA LYS A 105 3.05 11.60 -11.61
C LYS A 105 3.95 10.86 -10.63
N LEU A 106 5.13 10.43 -11.06
CA LEU A 106 6.13 9.91 -10.14
C LEU A 106 6.74 11.03 -9.27
N PRO A 107 7.05 10.79 -7.99
CA PRO A 107 7.00 9.50 -7.27
C PRO A 107 5.68 9.26 -6.50
N ALA A 108 4.51 9.52 -7.09
CA ALA A 108 3.26 9.07 -6.48
C ALA A 108 3.22 7.52 -6.41
N TRP A 109 2.47 6.98 -5.45
CA TRP A 109 2.23 5.53 -5.28
C TRP A 109 3.44 4.67 -4.86
N THR A 110 4.28 5.20 -3.98
CA THR A 110 5.44 4.47 -3.40
C THR A 110 5.07 3.51 -2.27
N GLN A 111 3.94 3.74 -1.58
CA GLN A 111 3.41 2.90 -0.51
C GLN A 111 1.92 2.61 -0.78
N CYS A 112 1.65 1.67 -1.68
CA CYS A 112 0.28 1.23 -1.97
C CYS A 112 0.09 -0.26 -1.68
N VAL A 113 -1.15 -0.63 -1.36
CA VAL A 113 -1.60 -2.01 -1.47
C VAL A 113 -1.85 -2.29 -2.95
N ALA A 114 -1.32 -3.40 -3.46
CA ALA A 114 -1.51 -3.81 -4.85
C ALA A 114 -2.24 -5.15 -4.93
N VAL A 115 -3.34 -5.17 -5.68
CA VAL A 115 -4.15 -6.35 -5.95
C VAL A 115 -4.03 -6.67 -7.44
N PRO A 116 -3.30 -7.74 -7.83
CA PRO A 116 -3.13 -8.11 -9.23
C PRO A 116 -4.47 -8.45 -9.89
N VAL A 117 -4.77 -7.81 -11.01
CA VAL A 117 -5.92 -8.15 -11.85
C VAL A 117 -5.53 -9.25 -12.83
N ILE A 118 -4.35 -9.09 -13.45
CA ILE A 118 -3.79 -10.08 -14.38
C ILE A 118 -2.66 -10.82 -13.67
N ALA A 119 -2.99 -11.98 -13.09
CA ALA A 119 -2.08 -12.74 -12.23
C ALA A 119 -1.03 -13.57 -12.97
N GLN A 120 -1.23 -13.84 -14.27
CA GLN A 120 -0.29 -14.59 -15.09
C GLN A 120 0.33 -13.67 -16.14
N GLN A 121 1.64 -13.77 -16.36
CA GLN A 121 2.34 -13.03 -17.41
C GLN A 121 1.94 -13.56 -18.78
N ASN A 122 0.76 -13.14 -19.24
CA ASN A 122 0.25 -13.39 -20.57
C ASN A 122 0.34 -12.08 -21.36
N ASN A 123 1.29 -12.04 -22.29
CA ASN A 123 1.59 -10.83 -23.07
C ASN A 123 0.36 -10.28 -23.80
N ALA A 124 -0.54 -11.14 -24.29
CA ALA A 124 -1.75 -10.69 -24.99
C ALA A 124 -2.71 -9.93 -24.06
N TRP A 125 -2.83 -10.36 -22.80
CA TRP A 125 -3.65 -9.66 -21.81
C TRP A 125 -3.01 -8.34 -21.38
N TYR A 126 -1.69 -8.25 -21.31
CA TYR A 126 -0.99 -6.99 -21.01
C TYR A 126 -1.17 -5.97 -22.13
N GLU A 127 -1.00 -6.38 -23.39
CA GLU A 127 -1.23 -5.51 -24.54
C GLU A 127 -2.69 -5.04 -24.61
N PHE A 128 -3.65 -5.94 -24.39
CA PHE A 128 -5.07 -5.59 -24.39
C PHE A 128 -5.46 -4.67 -23.23
N TRP A 129 -4.86 -4.88 -22.05
CA TRP A 129 -5.05 -4.04 -20.89
C TRP A 129 -4.52 -2.62 -21.11
N ASP A 130 -3.28 -2.50 -21.56
CA ASP A 130 -2.64 -1.21 -21.86
C ASP A 130 -3.39 -0.46 -22.97
N TYR A 131 -3.82 -1.18 -24.02
CA TYR A 131 -4.68 -0.62 -25.05
C TYR A 131 -5.98 -0.08 -24.46
N THR A 132 -6.65 -0.86 -23.61
CA THR A 132 -7.91 -0.45 -22.97
C THR A 132 -7.71 0.81 -22.14
N LEU A 133 -6.67 0.87 -21.29
CA LEU A 133 -6.34 2.06 -20.49
C LEU A 133 -6.11 3.29 -21.37
N SER A 134 -5.37 3.14 -22.48
CA SER A 134 -5.11 4.25 -23.41
C SER A 134 -6.37 4.79 -24.08
N ILE A 135 -7.33 3.92 -24.43
CA ILE A 135 -8.61 4.33 -25.01
C ILE A 135 -9.51 4.98 -23.95
N THR A 136 -9.54 4.41 -22.75
CA THR A 136 -10.31 4.94 -21.62
C THR A 136 -9.83 6.33 -21.20
N GLU A 137 -8.52 6.61 -21.24
CA GLU A 137 -7.96 7.93 -20.94
C GLU A 137 -8.53 9.04 -21.85
N GLY A 138 -8.83 8.75 -23.11
CA GLY A 138 -9.36 9.72 -24.09
C GLY A 138 -10.88 9.88 -24.11
N GLN A 139 -11.61 9.18 -23.23
CA GLN A 139 -13.07 9.17 -23.23
C GLN A 139 -13.66 10.31 -22.39
N GLU A 140 -14.69 10.98 -22.92
CA GLU A 140 -15.32 12.13 -22.25
C GLU A 140 -15.95 11.79 -20.89
N GLN A 141 -16.37 10.54 -20.69
CA GLN A 141 -16.93 10.06 -19.41
C GLN A 141 -15.92 10.07 -18.25
N TRP A 142 -14.65 10.32 -18.54
CA TRP A 142 -13.57 10.39 -17.56
C TRP A 142 -12.99 11.80 -17.43
N ASN A 143 -13.71 12.81 -17.92
CA ASN A 143 -13.37 14.21 -17.68
C ASN A 143 -13.66 14.62 -16.24
N SER A 144 -13.05 15.74 -15.81
CA SER A 144 -13.27 16.30 -14.47
C SER A 144 -14.72 16.68 -14.17
N SER A 145 -15.56 16.88 -15.19
CA SER A 145 -16.99 17.19 -15.02
C SER A 145 -17.79 16.03 -14.43
N GLU A 146 -17.31 14.80 -14.59
CA GLU A 146 -17.98 13.58 -14.16
C GLU A 146 -17.56 13.14 -12.74
N TYR A 147 -16.88 14.01 -11.99
CA TYR A 147 -16.37 13.68 -10.65
C TYR A 147 -17.46 13.74 -9.55
N GLU A 148 -18.53 14.51 -9.76
CA GLU A 148 -19.58 14.77 -8.76
C GLU A 148 -20.82 13.86 -8.92
#